data_AF-A0A8J5QTH1-F1
#
_entry.id   AF-A0A8J5QTH1-F1
#
_cell.length_a   1.000
_cell.length_b   1.000
_cell.length_c   1.000
_cell.angle_alpha   90.00
_cell.angle_beta   90.00
_cell.angle_gamma   90.00
#
_symmetry.space_group_name_H-M   'P 1'
#
loop_
_entity.id
_entity.type
_entity.pdbx_description
1 polymer ?
#
loop_
_entity_poly.entity_id
_entity_poly.type
_entity_poly.pdbx_seq_one_letter_code
_entity_poly.pdbx_strand_id
1 'polypeptide(L)'
;MAPPFAAAAAAAAVASSSSYALFSASSYRHQMPPSSISVRPRRRTTAASAAAESTGRALLEARDLFACVKESGEEILTGLNLTIREGEVHALMGPNGSGKSTLMKVLAGHPEYEVTAGTVIFKGENLIDMEPEERSLAGIFMSFQAPVEIPGVNNYDFLLMALNARREKKGLPALGPLQIFPIVEEKVRALDMKADILNRAVNEGFSGGERKRNEILQLSVRLL
;
A
#
# COMPACT_ATOMS: atom_id res chain seq x y z
N MET A 1 1.55 20.87 -16.24
CA MET A 1 0.14 20.44 -16.13
C MET A 1 0.16 18.94 -15.87
N ALA A 2 0.04 18.52 -14.61
CA ALA A 2 0.11 17.09 -14.26
C ALA A 2 -1.05 16.36 -14.96
N PRO A 3 -0.82 15.19 -15.59
CA PRO A 3 -1.89 14.48 -16.24
C PRO A 3 -2.91 14.01 -15.18
N PRO A 4 -4.23 14.07 -15.46
CA PRO A 4 -5.32 13.93 -14.49
C PRO A 4 -5.43 12.56 -13.78
N PHE A 5 -4.46 11.65 -13.98
CA PHE A 5 -4.50 10.25 -13.52
C PHE A 5 -3.39 9.87 -12.52
N ALA A 6 -2.43 10.76 -12.19
CA ALA A 6 -1.65 10.57 -10.96
C ALA A 6 -2.59 10.52 -9.74
N ALA A 7 -3.63 11.35 -9.80
CA ALA A 7 -4.79 11.34 -8.93
C ALA A 7 -5.63 10.05 -9.01
N ALA A 8 -5.48 9.15 -9.99
CA ALA A 8 -6.27 7.91 -10.06
C ALA A 8 -5.66 6.78 -9.21
N ALA A 9 -4.33 6.73 -9.11
CA ALA A 9 -3.65 5.89 -8.13
C ALA A 9 -3.90 6.37 -6.69
N ALA A 10 -4.10 7.68 -6.50
CA ALA A 10 -4.58 8.27 -5.25
C ALA A 10 -6.11 8.20 -5.09
N ALA A 11 -6.91 8.20 -6.16
CA ALA A 11 -8.38 8.11 -6.10
C ALA A 11 -8.84 6.70 -5.74
N ALA A 12 -8.01 5.68 -6.00
CA ALA A 12 -8.20 4.36 -5.39
C ALA A 12 -8.14 4.42 -3.84
N ALA A 13 -7.51 5.44 -3.25
CA ALA A 13 -7.54 5.73 -1.81
C ALA A 13 -8.74 6.61 -1.38
N VAL A 14 -9.62 7.03 -2.30
CA VAL A 14 -10.82 7.85 -1.98
C VAL A 14 -12.13 7.07 -2.18
N ALA A 15 -12.14 5.99 -2.98
CA ALA A 15 -13.39 5.33 -3.39
C ALA A 15 -13.86 4.12 -2.53
N SER A 16 -13.44 4.02 -1.26
CA SER A 16 -13.81 2.89 -0.38
C SER A 16 -14.67 3.31 0.84
N SER A 17 -15.58 4.26 0.65
CA SER A 17 -16.65 4.51 1.62
C SER A 17 -17.85 3.60 1.30
N SER A 18 -18.19 2.71 2.23
CA SER A 18 -19.43 1.91 2.30
C SER A 18 -19.39 0.49 1.70
N SER A 19 -19.25 -0.49 2.60
CA SER A 19 -20.06 -1.72 2.59
C SER A 19 -20.02 -2.33 4.00
N TYR A 20 -20.98 -1.95 4.84
CA TYR A 20 -21.26 -2.59 6.11
C TYR A 20 -21.87 -3.97 5.87
N ALA A 21 -21.29 -5.01 6.48
CA ALA A 21 -22.01 -6.22 6.82
C ALA A 21 -22.10 -6.29 8.34
N LEU A 22 -23.22 -5.81 8.88
CA LEU A 22 -23.61 -6.02 10.26
C LEU A 22 -23.95 -7.50 10.45
N PHE A 23 -23.17 -8.22 11.24
CA PHE A 23 -23.66 -9.41 11.95
C PHE A 23 -23.70 -9.08 13.44
N SER A 24 -24.92 -8.94 13.94
CA SER A 24 -25.23 -8.83 15.36
C SER A 24 -24.90 -10.14 16.07
N ALA A 25 -24.03 -10.08 17.07
CA ALA A 25 -23.98 -11.06 18.13
C ALA A 25 -24.03 -10.29 19.46
N SER A 26 -25.22 -10.34 20.05
CA SER A 26 -25.53 -9.79 21.37
C SER A 26 -24.61 -10.36 22.45
N SER A 27 -24.20 -9.48 23.36
CA SER A 27 -23.79 -9.75 24.75
C SER A 27 -22.45 -10.47 24.96
N TYR A 28 -21.37 -9.71 25.18
CA TYR A 28 -20.43 -9.96 26.29
C TYR A 28 -19.63 -8.68 26.57
N ARG A 29 -19.94 -8.03 27.69
CA ARG A 29 -19.26 -6.84 28.20
C ARG A 29 -18.07 -7.31 29.04
N HIS A 30 -16.85 -7.17 28.53
CA HIS A 30 -15.64 -7.16 29.35
C HIS A 30 -14.68 -6.09 28.81
N GLN A 31 -14.26 -5.18 29.69
CA GLN A 31 -13.23 -4.19 29.44
C GLN A 31 -11.94 -4.89 29.04
N MET A 32 -11.46 -4.63 27.82
CA MET A 32 -10.14 -5.05 27.33
C MET A 32 -9.13 -3.91 27.58
N PRO A 33 -7.92 -4.19 28.07
CA PRO A 33 -6.85 -3.20 28.14
C PRO A 33 -6.39 -2.77 26.73
N PRO A 34 -5.68 -1.63 26.58
CA PRO A 34 -5.20 -1.17 25.28
C PRO A 34 -4.30 -2.25 24.67
N SER A 35 -4.73 -2.82 23.54
CA SER A 35 -4.02 -3.91 22.87
C SER A 35 -2.95 -3.31 21.97
N SER A 36 -1.68 -3.44 22.40
CA SER A 36 -0.54 -2.99 21.62
C SER A 36 -0.36 -3.84 20.36
N ILE A 37 -0.12 -3.16 19.24
CA ILE A 37 0.38 -3.78 18.01
C ILE A 37 1.78 -4.33 18.31
N SER A 38 2.00 -5.62 18.06
CA SER A 38 3.35 -6.19 18.07
C SER A 38 3.76 -6.57 16.65
N VAL A 39 4.83 -5.95 16.15
CA VAL A 39 5.44 -6.32 14.87
C VAL A 39 6.57 -7.29 15.17
N ARG A 40 6.51 -8.51 14.61
CA ARG A 40 7.60 -9.48 14.75
C ARG A 40 8.20 -9.77 13.38
N PRO A 41 9.52 -9.64 13.20
CA PRO A 41 10.17 -10.10 11.97
C PRO A 41 10.08 -11.64 11.91
N ARG A 42 9.62 -12.19 10.78
CA ARG A 42 9.61 -13.65 10.57
C ARG A 42 10.88 -14.06 9.84
N ARG A 43 11.82 -14.65 10.56
CA ARG A 43 13.03 -15.28 10.01
C ARG A 43 12.66 -16.68 9.49
N ARG A 44 12.82 -16.95 8.19
CA ARG A 44 12.87 -18.35 7.71
C ARG A 44 14.23 -18.91 8.16
N THR A 45 14.25 -19.61 9.29
CA THR A 45 15.45 -20.26 9.84
C THR A 45 15.54 -21.70 9.40
N THR A 46 16.55 -22.05 8.60
CA THR A 46 17.38 -23.22 8.95
C THR A 46 18.22 -22.81 10.16
N ALA A 47 18.29 -23.69 11.17
CA ALA A 47 18.73 -23.37 12.52
C ALA A 47 20.21 -22.91 12.60
N ALA A 48 20.45 -21.80 13.31
CA ALA A 48 21.37 -21.69 14.45
C ALA A 48 21.71 -20.22 14.76
N SER A 49 21.70 -19.92 16.07
CA SER A 49 22.47 -18.88 16.76
C SER A 49 22.05 -17.40 16.66
N ALA A 50 21.79 -16.86 17.87
CA ALA A 50 22.12 -15.57 18.46
C ALA A 50 21.89 -14.26 17.68
N ALA A 51 21.30 -13.30 18.42
CA ALA A 51 21.31 -11.86 18.23
C ALA A 51 22.30 -11.34 17.17
N ALA A 52 21.83 -11.24 15.93
CA ALA A 52 22.46 -10.40 14.93
C ALA A 52 21.76 -9.05 15.02
N GLU A 53 22.46 -8.04 15.55
CA GLU A 53 22.10 -6.64 15.32
C GLU A 53 21.93 -6.46 13.81
N SER A 54 20.72 -6.10 13.37
CA SER A 54 20.45 -5.93 11.94
C SER A 54 21.13 -4.65 11.45
N THR A 55 22.26 -4.83 10.77
CA THR A 55 23.13 -3.80 10.17
C THR A 55 22.54 -3.13 8.92
N GLY A 56 21.26 -3.35 8.59
CA GLY A 56 20.60 -2.74 7.45
C GLY A 56 20.22 -1.29 7.69
N ARG A 57 20.36 -0.43 6.67
CA ARG A 57 19.84 0.94 6.68
C ARG A 57 18.34 0.92 6.97
N ALA A 58 17.90 1.74 7.92
CA ALA A 58 16.48 1.91 8.17
C ALA A 58 15.83 2.56 6.94
N LEU A 59 14.82 1.88 6.39
CA LEU A 59 14.09 2.32 5.21
C LEU A 59 12.87 3.14 5.60
N LEU A 60 12.12 2.67 6.61
CA LEU A 60 10.96 3.32 7.17
C LEU A 60 11.05 3.29 8.70
N GLU A 61 10.86 4.45 9.33
CA GLU A 61 10.81 4.59 10.78
C GLU A 61 9.59 5.41 11.18
N ALA A 62 8.65 4.80 11.90
CA ALA A 62 7.60 5.51 12.62
C ALA A 62 8.00 5.61 14.10
N ARG A 63 7.97 6.82 14.65
CA ARG A 63 8.34 7.10 16.05
C ARG A 63 7.20 7.82 16.74
N ASP A 64 6.74 7.21 17.82
CA ASP A 64 5.66 7.72 18.68
C ASP A 64 4.45 8.21 17.86
N LEU A 65 4.00 7.40 16.90
CA LEU A 65 2.99 7.78 15.92
C LEU A 65 1.58 7.71 16.54
N PHE A 66 0.88 8.84 16.49
CA PHE A 66 -0.53 8.97 16.85
C PHE A 66 -1.35 9.36 15.64
N ALA A 67 -2.54 8.76 15.49
CA ALA A 67 -3.44 9.09 14.40
C ALA A 67 -4.89 8.80 14.77
N CYS A 68 -5.79 9.65 14.26
CA CYS A 68 -7.22 9.55 14.48
C CYS A 68 -7.99 9.48 13.15
N VAL A 69 -9.27 9.08 13.24
CA VAL A 69 -10.22 9.24 12.14
C VAL A 69 -10.63 10.70 12.07
N LYS A 70 -10.45 11.34 10.91
CA LYS A 70 -10.62 12.79 10.75
C LYS A 70 -12.04 13.27 11.04
N GLU A 71 -13.06 12.48 10.68
CA GLU A 71 -14.47 12.86 10.87
C GLU A 71 -14.95 12.73 12.32
N SER A 72 -14.52 11.68 13.04
CA SER A 72 -14.98 11.41 14.41
C SER A 72 -14.03 11.91 15.49
N GLY A 73 -12.76 12.17 15.14
CA GLY A 73 -11.69 12.42 16.10
C GLY A 73 -11.28 11.20 16.92
N GLU A 74 -11.80 10.01 16.61
CA GLU A 74 -11.48 8.79 17.34
C GLU A 74 -10.01 8.41 17.12
N GLU A 75 -9.23 8.41 18.20
CA GLU A 75 -7.82 8.06 18.17
C GLU A 75 -7.63 6.54 18.05
N ILE A 76 -6.91 6.10 17.01
CA ILE A 76 -6.73 4.69 16.70
C ILE A 76 -5.28 4.24 16.89
N LEU A 77 -4.32 5.07 16.48
CA LEU A 77 -2.90 4.82 16.75
C LEU A 77 -2.50 5.64 17.97
N THR A 78 -1.91 4.98 18.97
CA THR A 78 -1.57 5.57 20.28
C THR A 78 -0.11 5.30 20.62
N GLY A 79 0.81 6.08 20.05
CA GLY A 79 2.25 5.99 20.32
C GLY A 79 2.95 4.80 19.66
N LEU A 80 2.65 4.54 18.38
CA LEU A 80 3.22 3.41 17.64
C LEU A 80 4.67 3.66 17.24
N ASN A 81 5.54 2.67 17.50
CA ASN A 81 6.92 2.66 17.06
C ASN A 81 7.17 1.47 16.12
N LEU A 82 7.75 1.73 14.95
CA LEU A 82 8.04 0.74 13.93
C LEU A 82 9.30 1.11 13.16
N THR A 83 10.20 0.15 12.97
CA THR A 83 11.37 0.29 12.10
C THR A 83 11.40 -0.87 11.11
N ILE A 84 11.42 -0.55 9.82
CA ILE A 84 11.60 -1.50 8.73
C ILE A 84 12.92 -1.16 8.04
N ARG A 85 13.84 -2.12 7.98
CA ARG A 85 15.11 -1.95 7.26
C ARG A 85 14.99 -2.47 5.82
N GLU A 86 15.90 -2.02 4.97
CA GLU A 86 15.95 -2.47 3.57
C GLU A 86 16.08 -4.00 3.49
N GLY A 87 15.30 -4.61 2.59
CA GLY A 87 15.29 -6.06 2.36
C GLY A 87 14.52 -6.88 3.40
N GLU A 88 13.97 -6.25 4.45
CA GLU A 88 13.18 -6.96 5.46
C GLU A 88 11.73 -7.15 5.04
N VAL A 89 11.15 -8.29 5.44
CA VAL A 89 9.72 -8.57 5.32
C VAL A 89 9.13 -8.66 6.73
N HIS A 90 8.21 -7.76 7.03
CA HIS A 90 7.58 -7.66 8.35
C HIS A 90 6.15 -8.19 8.30
N ALA A 91 5.78 -8.98 9.31
CA ALA A 91 4.40 -9.41 9.50
C ALA A 91 3.78 -8.59 10.63
N LEU A 92 2.70 -7.87 10.31
CA LEU A 92 1.92 -7.11 11.27
C LEU A 92 0.75 -7.94 11.77
N MET A 93 0.72 -8.27 13.07
CA MET A 93 -0.28 -9.15 13.66
C MET A 93 -0.95 -8.50 14.88
N GLY A 94 -2.21 -8.86 15.13
CA GLY A 94 -3.02 -8.35 16.24
C GLY A 94 -4.51 -8.57 16.02
N PRO A 95 -5.36 -8.38 17.05
CA PRO A 95 -6.81 -8.58 16.96
C PRO A 95 -7.47 -7.57 16.01
N ASN A 96 -8.67 -7.87 15.52
CA ASN A 96 -9.44 -6.91 14.72
C ASN A 96 -9.68 -5.62 15.53
N GLY A 97 -9.61 -4.46 14.86
CA GLY A 97 -9.70 -3.15 15.52
C GLY A 97 -8.39 -2.65 16.14
N SER A 98 -7.32 -3.45 16.19
CA SER A 98 -6.04 -3.02 16.77
C SER A 98 -5.26 -1.97 15.97
N GLY A 99 -5.87 -1.27 15.00
CA GLY A 99 -5.20 -0.23 14.20
C GLY A 99 -4.29 -0.69 13.05
N LYS A 100 -4.22 -1.99 12.72
CA LYS A 100 -3.33 -2.49 11.63
C LYS A 100 -3.65 -1.89 10.27
N SER A 101 -4.92 -1.97 9.85
CA SER A 101 -5.36 -1.38 8.58
C SER A 101 -5.23 0.14 8.61
N THR A 102 -5.47 0.75 9.77
CA THR A 102 -5.26 2.19 9.99
C THR A 102 -3.82 2.59 9.77
N LEU A 103 -2.84 1.85 10.32
CA LEU A 103 -1.43 2.10 10.08
C LEU A 103 -1.09 2.05 8.59
N MET A 104 -1.57 1.04 7.85
CA MET A 104 -1.32 0.94 6.42
C MET A 104 -1.92 2.13 5.65
N LYS A 105 -3.15 2.54 6.00
CA LYS A 105 -3.81 3.71 5.40
C LYS A 105 -3.11 5.03 5.74
N VAL A 106 -2.66 5.22 6.98
CA VAL A 106 -1.89 6.39 7.43
C VAL A 106 -0.57 6.49 6.67
N LEU A 107 0.17 5.39 6.52
CA LEU A 107 1.41 5.36 5.75
C LEU A 107 1.17 5.68 4.26
N ALA A 108 0.05 5.20 3.70
CA ALA A 108 -0.35 5.50 2.32
C ALA A 108 -0.88 6.93 2.11
N GLY A 109 -1.19 7.68 3.18
CA GLY A 109 -1.73 9.05 3.10
C GLY A 109 -3.23 9.10 2.88
N HIS A 110 -3.98 8.10 3.35
CA HIS A 110 -5.43 8.05 3.15
C HIS A 110 -6.15 9.23 3.84
N PRO A 111 -7.05 9.97 3.14
CA PRO A 111 -7.60 11.23 3.63
C PRO A 111 -8.57 11.10 4.82
N GLU A 112 -9.11 9.89 5.06
CA GLU A 112 -9.93 9.57 6.23
C GLU A 112 -9.18 9.71 7.58
N TYR A 113 -7.85 9.71 7.56
CA TYR A 113 -7.03 9.71 8.79
C TYR A 113 -6.14 10.93 8.88
N GLU A 114 -5.92 11.38 10.10
CA GLU A 114 -5.05 12.49 10.42
C GLU A 114 -3.99 12.04 11.42
N VAL A 115 -2.73 12.40 11.17
CA VAL A 115 -1.63 12.15 12.10
C VAL A 115 -1.60 13.30 13.10
N THR A 116 -1.85 12.99 14.37
CA THR A 116 -1.98 13.98 15.44
C THR A 116 -0.66 14.25 16.16
N ALA A 117 0.24 13.26 16.18
CA ALA A 117 1.58 13.38 16.75
C ALA A 117 2.53 12.30 16.21
N GLY A 118 3.83 12.49 16.45
CA GLY A 118 4.88 11.57 16.03
C GLY A 118 5.48 11.90 14.68
N THR A 119 6.37 11.02 14.20
CA THR A 119 7.08 11.21 12.93
C THR A 119 7.13 9.91 12.14
N VAL A 120 7.13 10.02 10.81
CA VAL A 120 7.39 8.89 9.91
C VAL A 120 8.46 9.29 8.91
N ILE A 121 9.63 8.66 8.98
CA ILE A 121 10.74 8.90 8.05
C ILE A 121 10.81 7.74 7.05
N PHE A 122 10.75 8.05 5.77
CA PHE A 122 10.95 7.08 4.68
C PHE A 122 12.09 7.53 3.78
N LYS A 123 13.12 6.69 3.62
CA LYS A 123 14.34 7.02 2.85
C LYS A 123 15.02 8.34 3.26
N GLY A 124 14.82 8.79 4.49
CA GLY A 124 15.38 10.04 5.01
C GLY A 124 14.48 11.26 4.86
N GLU A 125 13.29 11.12 4.27
CA GLU A 125 12.32 12.22 4.11
C GLU A 125 11.11 12.01 5.04
N ASN A 126 10.50 13.10 5.51
CA ASN A 126 9.28 13.02 6.30
C ASN A 126 8.11 12.62 5.40
N LEU A 127 7.52 11.46 5.68
CA LEU A 127 6.42 10.90 4.92
C LEU A 127 5.09 11.63 5.22
N ILE A 128 4.93 12.20 6.41
CA ILE A 128 3.66 12.81 6.84
C ILE A 128 3.32 14.03 5.98
N ASP A 129 4.34 14.82 5.62
CA ASP A 129 4.19 16.07 4.85
C ASP A 129 3.97 15.83 3.35
N MET A 130 4.08 14.58 2.89
CA MET A 130 3.90 14.23 1.48
C MET A 130 2.44 13.92 1.17
N GLU A 131 1.99 14.39 0.01
CA GLU A 131 0.71 13.97 -0.57
C GLU A 131 0.77 12.49 -1.03
N PRO A 132 -0.36 11.76 -1.13
CA PRO A 132 -0.39 10.34 -1.46
C PRO A 132 0.36 9.99 -2.76
N GLU A 133 0.25 10.82 -3.79
CA GLU A 133 0.97 10.66 -5.06
C GLU A 133 2.48 10.77 -4.87
N GLU A 134 2.94 11.69 -4.02
CA GLU A 134 4.36 11.91 -3.75
C GLU A 134 4.96 10.72 -3.00
N ARG A 135 4.24 10.19 -2.00
CA ARG A 135 4.58 8.96 -1.26
C ARG A 135 4.69 7.77 -2.20
N SER A 136 3.70 7.62 -3.08
CA SER A 136 3.69 6.61 -4.12
C SER A 136 4.96 6.70 -4.95
N LEU A 137 5.25 7.88 -5.50
CA LEU A 137 6.41 8.10 -6.37
C LEU A 137 7.75 7.93 -5.62
N ALA A 138 7.82 8.26 -4.32
CA ALA A 138 8.98 7.99 -3.46
C ALA A 138 9.25 6.48 -3.28
N GLY A 139 8.20 5.66 -3.42
CA GLY A 139 8.30 4.20 -3.47
C GLY A 139 7.40 3.45 -2.48
N ILE A 140 6.46 4.13 -1.83
CA ILE A 140 5.40 3.45 -1.08
C ILE A 140 4.42 2.82 -2.08
N PHE A 141 4.00 1.60 -1.80
CA PHE A 141 2.95 0.91 -2.55
C PHE A 141 2.04 0.21 -1.56
N MET A 142 0.74 0.32 -1.76
CA MET A 142 -0.28 -0.34 -0.95
C MET A 142 -1.13 -1.22 -1.85
N SER A 143 -1.22 -2.50 -1.52
CA SER A 143 -2.29 -3.36 -2.02
C SER A 143 -3.51 -3.18 -1.12
N PHE A 144 -4.67 -2.97 -1.73
CA PHE A 144 -5.92 -2.72 -1.04
C PHE A 144 -6.50 -4.03 -0.50
N GLN A 145 -7.50 -3.99 0.37
CA GLN A 145 -8.22 -5.23 0.73
C GLN A 145 -9.16 -5.63 -0.42
N ALA A 146 -9.95 -4.68 -0.92
CA ALA A 146 -10.80 -4.81 -2.10
C ALA A 146 -10.32 -3.84 -3.20
N PRO A 147 -9.66 -4.33 -4.25
CA PRO A 147 -9.20 -3.48 -5.35
C PRO A 147 -10.37 -2.89 -6.12
N VAL A 148 -10.33 -1.57 -6.33
CA VAL A 148 -11.39 -0.79 -6.97
C VAL A 148 -11.43 -1.07 -8.48
N GLU A 149 -12.64 -1.10 -9.04
CA GLU A 149 -12.88 -1.19 -10.48
C GLU A 149 -12.93 0.22 -11.08
N ILE A 150 -12.29 0.43 -12.22
CA ILE A 150 -12.28 1.72 -12.91
C ILE A 150 -12.77 1.52 -14.34
N PRO A 151 -14.10 1.58 -14.57
CA PRO A 151 -14.67 1.41 -15.90
C PRO A 151 -14.13 2.42 -16.90
N GLY A 152 -13.91 1.97 -18.14
CA GLY A 152 -13.42 2.82 -19.23
C GLY A 152 -11.92 3.16 -19.17
N VAL A 153 -11.20 2.77 -18.12
CA VAL A 153 -9.74 2.94 -18.05
C VAL A 153 -9.06 1.63 -18.40
N ASN A 154 -8.45 1.56 -19.58
CA ASN A 154 -7.72 0.38 -20.03
C ASN A 154 -6.54 0.05 -19.09
N ASN A 155 -6.39 -1.23 -18.74
CA ASN A 155 -5.40 -1.69 -17.76
C ASN A 155 -3.95 -1.52 -18.26
N TYR A 156 -3.69 -1.75 -19.54
CA TYR A 156 -2.37 -1.53 -20.13
C TYR A 156 -1.98 -0.05 -20.13
N ASP A 157 -2.88 0.83 -20.55
CA ASP A 157 -2.65 2.28 -20.55
C ASP A 157 -2.41 2.78 -19.12
N PHE A 158 -3.18 2.28 -18.16
CA PHE A 158 -2.98 2.58 -16.74
C PHE A 158 -1.56 2.21 -16.25
N LEU A 159 -1.09 0.99 -16.57
CA LEU A 159 0.26 0.53 -16.22
C LEU A 159 1.35 1.40 -16.86
N LEU A 160 1.20 1.72 -18.15
CA LEU A 160 2.14 2.55 -18.89
C LEU A 160 2.22 3.97 -18.30
N MET A 161 1.07 4.60 -18.04
CA MET A 161 1.00 5.93 -17.43
C MET A 161 1.63 5.95 -16.04
N ALA A 162 1.30 4.96 -15.19
CA ALA A 162 1.83 4.86 -13.83
C ALA A 162 3.36 4.68 -13.82
N LEU A 163 3.90 3.88 -14.75
CA LEU A 163 5.35 3.75 -14.89
C LEU A 163 6.00 5.05 -15.36
N ASN A 164 5.43 5.69 -16.38
CA ASN A 164 5.99 6.92 -16.94
C ASN A 164 5.98 8.09 -15.94
N ALA A 165 4.96 8.21 -15.10
CA ALA A 165 4.95 9.21 -14.01
C ALA A 165 6.12 9.02 -13.03
N ARG A 166 6.48 7.76 -12.72
CA ARG A 166 7.65 7.44 -11.88
C ARG A 166 8.97 7.72 -12.59
N ARG A 167 9.04 7.46 -13.89
CA ARG A 167 10.23 7.76 -14.71
C ARG A 167 10.47 9.26 -14.81
N GLU A 168 9.41 10.04 -14.99
CA GLU A 168 9.45 11.50 -14.97
C GLU A 168 10.02 12.04 -13.64
N LYS A 169 9.53 11.56 -12.48
CA LYS A 169 10.11 11.95 -11.17
C LYS A 169 11.60 11.62 -11.05
N LYS A 170 12.07 10.56 -11.72
CA LYS A 170 13.48 10.15 -11.74
C LYS A 170 14.31 10.86 -12.83
N GLY A 171 13.73 11.76 -13.62
CA GLY A 171 14.40 12.39 -14.77
C GLY A 171 14.73 11.42 -15.90
N LEU A 172 14.03 10.29 -16.00
CA LEU A 172 14.21 9.28 -17.04
C LEU A 172 13.25 9.53 -18.21
N PRO A 173 13.63 9.20 -19.45
CA PRO A 173 12.76 9.36 -20.61
C PRO A 173 11.54 8.44 -20.51
N ALA A 174 10.37 8.93 -20.93
CA ALA A 174 9.16 8.13 -21.01
C ALA A 174 9.35 6.94 -21.97
N LEU A 175 8.74 5.80 -21.64
CA LEU A 175 8.67 4.64 -22.52
C LEU A 175 7.45 4.75 -23.41
N GLY A 176 7.60 4.38 -24.68
CA GLY A 176 6.51 4.24 -25.62
C GLY A 176 5.79 2.88 -25.48
N PRO A 177 4.56 2.75 -26.02
CA PRO A 177 3.80 1.50 -25.93
C PRO A 177 4.56 0.27 -26.45
N LEU A 178 5.20 0.36 -27.62
CA LEU A 178 5.90 -0.79 -28.21
C LEU A 178 7.12 -1.23 -27.40
N GLN A 179 7.73 -0.32 -26.62
CA GLN A 179 8.90 -0.64 -25.81
C GLN A 179 8.55 -1.43 -24.55
N ILE A 180 7.39 -1.16 -23.96
CA ILE A 180 6.98 -1.77 -22.69
C ILE A 180 6.16 -3.06 -22.87
N PHE A 181 5.42 -3.17 -23.98
CA PHE A 181 4.49 -4.27 -24.21
C PHE A 181 5.10 -5.66 -23.96
N PRO A 182 6.29 -6.01 -24.50
CA PRO A 182 6.88 -7.33 -24.28
C PRO A 182 7.17 -7.61 -22.80
N ILE A 183 7.58 -6.59 -22.04
CA ILE A 183 7.92 -6.69 -20.61
C ILE A 183 6.65 -6.88 -19.76
N VAL A 184 5.59 -6.14 -20.08
CA VAL A 184 4.32 -6.26 -19.38
C VAL A 184 3.68 -7.62 -19.68
N GLU A 185 3.69 -8.06 -20.94
CA GLU A 185 3.17 -9.36 -21.34
C GLU A 185 3.91 -10.52 -20.64
N GLU A 186 5.24 -10.43 -20.52
CA GLU A 186 6.03 -11.39 -19.74
C GLU A 186 5.59 -11.44 -18.27
N LYS A 187 5.41 -10.28 -17.62
CA LYS A 187 4.95 -10.20 -16.23
C LYS A 187 3.54 -10.75 -16.03
N VAL A 188 2.63 -10.52 -17.00
CA VAL A 188 1.28 -11.09 -17.00
C VAL A 188 1.35 -12.63 -17.03
N ARG A 189 2.18 -13.20 -17.91
CA ARG A 189 2.39 -14.65 -17.97
C ARG A 189 3.01 -15.20 -16.68
N ALA A 190 4.00 -14.51 -16.12
CA ALA A 190 4.66 -14.91 -14.87
C ALA A 190 3.72 -14.91 -13.66
N LEU A 191 2.60 -14.19 -13.73
CA LEU A 191 1.56 -14.16 -12.71
C LEU A 191 0.40 -15.13 -13.01
N ASP A 192 0.52 -16.04 -13.98
CA ASP A 192 -0.55 -16.96 -14.39
C ASP A 192 -1.85 -16.23 -14.78
N MET A 193 -1.71 -15.07 -15.43
CA MET A 193 -2.83 -14.32 -15.99
C MET A 193 -2.84 -14.42 -17.51
N LYS A 194 -4.03 -14.31 -18.11
CA LYS A 194 -4.19 -14.25 -19.56
C LYS A 194 -3.91 -12.83 -20.06
N ALA A 195 -3.35 -12.70 -21.26
CA ALA A 195 -3.00 -11.41 -21.85
C ALA A 195 -4.22 -10.50 -22.14
N ASP A 196 -5.44 -11.05 -22.22
CA ASP A 196 -6.65 -10.26 -22.47
C ASP A 196 -6.93 -9.21 -21.38
N ILE A 197 -6.43 -9.41 -20.16
CA ILE A 197 -6.55 -8.44 -19.07
C ILE A 197 -5.97 -7.06 -19.41
N LEU A 198 -5.00 -7.01 -20.32
CA LEU A 198 -4.33 -5.78 -20.74
C LEU A 198 -5.27 -4.90 -21.57
N ASN A 199 -6.22 -5.51 -22.27
CA ASN A 199 -7.18 -4.81 -23.12
C ASN A 199 -8.48 -4.45 -22.39
N ARG A 200 -8.66 -4.94 -21.16
CA ARG A 200 -9.86 -4.72 -20.35
C ARG A 200 -9.70 -3.47 -19.49
N ALA A 201 -10.83 -2.96 -18.99
CA ALA A 201 -10.78 -1.90 -18.00
C ALA A 201 -10.20 -2.39 -16.66
N VAL A 202 -9.60 -1.50 -15.88
CA VAL A 202 -8.94 -1.84 -14.62
C VAL A 202 -9.92 -2.55 -13.68
N ASN A 203 -9.63 -3.83 -13.39
CA ASN A 203 -10.36 -4.72 -12.50
C ASN A 203 -11.82 -5.02 -12.89
N GLU A 204 -12.34 -4.47 -13.98
CA GLU A 204 -13.74 -4.64 -14.40
C GLU A 204 -14.02 -6.08 -14.86
N GLY A 205 -14.95 -6.75 -14.17
CA GLY A 205 -15.27 -8.15 -14.41
C GLY A 205 -14.15 -9.13 -14.04
N PHE A 206 -13.16 -8.70 -13.26
CA PHE A 206 -12.09 -9.58 -12.78
C PHE A 206 -12.61 -10.36 -11.57
N SER A 207 -12.28 -11.64 -11.50
CA SER A 207 -12.43 -12.44 -10.27
C SER A 207 -11.57 -11.88 -9.15
N GLY A 208 -11.88 -12.21 -7.89
CA GLY A 208 -11.09 -11.73 -6.74
C GLY A 208 -9.60 -12.10 -6.84
N GLY A 209 -9.28 -13.29 -7.35
CA GLY A 209 -7.90 -13.73 -7.60
C GLY A 209 -7.22 -12.94 -8.71
N GLU A 210 -7.92 -12.63 -9.80
CA GLU A 210 -7.39 -11.78 -10.87
C GLU A 210 -7.13 -10.35 -10.39
N ARG A 211 -8.00 -9.77 -9.56
CA ARG A 211 -7.77 -8.44 -8.97
C ARG A 211 -6.49 -8.41 -8.16
N LYS A 212 -6.25 -9.43 -7.32
CA LYS A 212 -5.02 -9.53 -6.54
C LYS A 212 -3.78 -9.70 -7.38
N ARG A 213 -3.83 -10.57 -8.39
CA ARG A 213 -2.71 -10.70 -9.33
C ARG A 213 -2.47 -9.40 -10.12
N ASN A 214 -3.52 -8.66 -10.47
CA ASN A 214 -3.38 -7.35 -11.13
C ASN A 214 -2.70 -6.32 -10.23
N GLU A 215 -2.94 -6.31 -8.91
CA GLU A 215 -2.17 -5.47 -7.98
C GLU A 215 -0.69 -5.86 -7.93
N ILE A 216 -0.39 -7.17 -7.95
CA ILE A 216 1.01 -7.64 -8.03
C ILE A 216 1.64 -7.28 -9.38
N LEU A 217 0.87 -7.32 -10.47
CA LEU A 217 1.30 -6.85 -11.79
C LEU A 217 1.70 -5.37 -11.72
N GLN A 218 0.84 -4.51 -11.16
CA GLN A 218 1.14 -3.08 -10.97
C GLN A 218 2.43 -2.87 -10.17
N LEU A 219 2.61 -3.60 -9.06
CA LEU A 219 3.85 -3.56 -8.28
C LEU A 219 5.05 -3.96 -9.14
N SER A 220 4.95 -5.07 -9.87
CA SER A 220 6.05 -5.62 -10.66
C SER A 220 6.46 -4.75 -11.85
N VAL A 221 5.51 -4.03 -12.46
CA VAL A 221 5.76 -3.09 -13.57
C VAL A 221 6.37 -1.80 -13.03
N ARG A 222 5.94 -1.33 -11.86
CA ARG A 222 6.46 -0.12 -11.20
C ARG A 222 7.95 -0.21 -10.80
N LEU A 223 8.49 -1.42 -10.72
CA LEU A 223 9.90 -1.67 -10.39
C LEU A 223 10.87 -1.52 -11.59
N LEU A 224 10.35 -1.28 -12.79
CA LEU A 224 11.12 -0.93 -13.99
C LEU A 224 11.63 0.52 -13.96
#